data_AF-A0A7Y5V9X1-F1
#
_entry.id   AF-A0A7Y5V9X1-F1
#
_cell.length_a   1.000
_cell.length_b   1.000
_cell.length_c   1.000
_cell.angle_alpha   90.00
_cell.angle_beta   90.00
_cell.angle_gamma   90.00
#
_symmetry.space_group_name_H-M   'P 1'
#
loop_
_entity.id
_entity.type
_entity.pdbx_description
1 polymer ?
#
loop_
_entity_poly.entity_id
_entity_poly.type
_entity_poly.pdbx_seq_one_letter_code
_entity_poly.pdbx_strand_id
1 'polypeptide(L)'
;MRATARALVLTVILLAAGCREGAEQSSAEAARADSSAAGYEVGPAPSATASIADSTGRIAAAGPPRAAHADSARAIARRDSARSDSARRDSVTRALAVREKARHDSVARDSSRRVAERDSLARSNRRTQVTTTVPPTAGPVRVNEFLTYDAKTRTASLQLVAGYNGLNGSLNFNGAMRGSRTFVIPLGWHVHVTVSNHDSDLQHSAIVVREVLPPPLELTTPEFPGAALPRLDEGLQEGETGTLDFVADRPGRYMVACGVPGHAQSGLWLRVVIARGLAVPAYR
;
A
#
# COMPACT_ATOMS: atom_id res chain seq x y z
N MET A 1 48.28 67.04 -28.64
CA MET A 1 46.94 67.22 -28.02
C MET A 1 46.04 66.07 -28.46
N ARG A 2 45.10 65.60 -27.61
CA ARG A 2 44.18 64.45 -27.85
C ARG A 2 44.94 63.13 -28.07
N ALA A 3 45.10 62.20 -27.13
CA ALA A 3 44.26 61.68 -26.03
C ALA A 3 43.13 60.74 -26.50
N THR A 4 43.35 59.44 -26.31
CA THR A 4 42.35 58.36 -26.23
C THR A 4 42.93 57.20 -25.42
N ALA A 5 42.60 57.12 -24.12
CA ALA A 5 42.98 55.99 -23.28
C ALA A 5 41.90 54.90 -23.38
N ARG A 6 42.27 53.69 -23.85
CA ARG A 6 41.41 52.50 -23.74
C ARG A 6 41.76 51.77 -22.44
N ALA A 7 40.80 51.73 -21.51
CA ALA A 7 40.91 50.87 -20.34
C ALA A 7 40.78 49.39 -20.78
N LEU A 8 41.76 48.57 -20.40
CA LEU A 8 41.70 47.12 -20.56
C LEU A 8 41.40 46.51 -19.18
N VAL A 9 40.18 46.04 -18.97
CA VAL A 9 39.80 45.33 -17.75
C VAL A 9 40.32 43.90 -17.85
N LEU A 10 41.33 43.56 -17.04
CA LEU A 10 41.88 42.21 -16.98
C LEU A 10 41.16 41.39 -15.91
N THR A 11 40.13 40.64 -16.32
CA THR A 11 39.36 39.77 -15.42
C THR A 11 40.20 38.59 -14.95
N VAL A 12 40.45 38.49 -13.65
CA VAL A 12 41.06 37.30 -13.04
C VAL A 12 40.01 36.20 -12.91
N ILE A 13 40.17 35.11 -13.66
CA ILE A 13 39.35 33.89 -13.51
C ILE A 13 40.06 32.95 -12.53
N LEU A 14 39.45 32.73 -11.37
CA LEU A 14 39.96 31.78 -10.38
C LEU A 14 39.50 30.35 -10.73
N LEU A 15 40.45 29.43 -10.90
CA LEU A 15 40.17 28.00 -11.05
C LEU A 15 39.96 27.36 -9.67
N ALA A 16 38.74 26.92 -9.39
CA ALA A 16 38.38 26.14 -8.20
C ALA A 16 37.83 24.77 -8.61
N ALA A 17 38.73 23.85 -8.95
CA ALA A 17 38.39 22.44 -9.17
C ALA A 17 38.63 21.65 -7.87
N GLY A 18 37.56 21.18 -7.23
CA GLY A 18 37.66 20.35 -6.03
C GLY A 18 36.31 19.99 -5.40
N CYS A 19 36.23 18.76 -4.89
CA CYS A 19 35.18 18.26 -3.99
C CYS A 19 33.72 18.29 -4.52
N ARG A 20 33.33 17.33 -5.38
CA ARG A 20 31.89 17.08 -5.66
C ARG A 20 31.41 15.62 -5.70
N GLU A 21 32.21 14.65 -5.25
CA GLU A 21 31.78 13.23 -5.18
C GLU A 21 31.43 12.70 -3.77
N GLY A 22 31.67 13.47 -2.71
CA GLY A 22 31.41 13.01 -1.32
C GLY A 22 29.96 13.09 -0.83
N ALA A 23 29.09 13.85 -1.53
CA ALA A 23 27.74 14.16 -1.03
C ALA A 23 26.69 13.08 -1.36
N GLU A 24 26.71 12.52 -2.57
CA GLU A 24 25.67 11.61 -3.04
C GLU A 24 25.70 10.25 -2.34
N GLN A 25 26.89 9.73 -2.03
CA GLN A 25 27.04 8.46 -1.31
C GLN A 25 26.49 8.55 0.12
N SER A 26 26.76 9.66 0.82
CA SER A 26 26.20 9.93 2.16
C SER A 26 24.67 9.92 2.16
N SER A 27 24.06 10.62 1.20
CA SER A 27 22.59 10.66 1.03
C SER A 27 22.00 9.28 0.67
N ALA A 28 22.69 8.50 -0.16
CA ALA A 28 22.25 7.16 -0.56
C ALA A 28 22.39 6.12 0.57
N GLU A 29 23.32 6.29 1.49
CA GLU A 29 23.44 5.45 2.69
C GLU A 29 22.33 5.77 3.69
N ALA A 30 22.10 7.06 3.97
CA ALA A 30 21.03 7.52 4.86
C ALA A 30 19.63 7.05 4.41
N ALA A 31 19.32 7.13 3.12
CA ALA A 31 18.03 6.69 2.57
C ALA A 31 17.75 5.18 2.73
N ARG A 32 18.79 4.35 2.95
CA ARG A 32 18.63 2.90 3.18
C ARG A 32 18.33 2.54 4.63
N ALA A 33 18.72 3.38 5.59
CA ALA A 33 18.53 3.08 7.02
C ALA A 33 17.04 3.03 7.43
N ASP A 34 16.27 4.05 7.06
CA ASP A 34 14.88 4.22 7.54
C ASP A 34 13.85 3.30 6.85
N SER A 35 14.22 2.66 5.74
CA SER A 35 13.30 1.84 4.93
C SER A 35 12.90 0.48 5.57
N SER A 36 13.49 0.11 6.71
CA SER A 36 13.36 -1.22 7.31
C SER A 36 12.16 -1.40 8.26
N ALA A 37 11.37 -0.36 8.52
CA ALA A 37 10.42 -0.30 9.65
C ALA A 37 8.93 -0.14 9.26
N ALA A 38 8.47 -0.78 8.18
CA ALA A 38 7.08 -0.67 7.70
C ALA A 38 6.45 -2.04 7.34
N GLY A 39 6.29 -2.91 8.34
CA GLY A 39 5.62 -4.20 8.18
C GLY A 39 4.10 -4.09 8.02
N TYR A 40 3.62 -3.75 6.82
CA TYR A 40 2.21 -3.79 6.46
C TYR A 40 1.92 -4.95 5.48
N GLU A 41 0.96 -5.80 5.84
CA GLU A 41 0.55 -6.94 5.02
C GLU A 41 -0.29 -6.46 3.83
N VAL A 42 0.11 -6.83 2.62
CA VAL A 42 -0.67 -6.61 1.39
C VAL A 42 -1.08 -7.98 0.86
N GLY A 43 -2.39 -8.23 0.83
CA GLY A 43 -2.93 -9.48 0.28
C GLY A 43 -2.50 -9.69 -1.18
N PRO A 44 -2.27 -10.96 -1.60
CA PRO A 44 -1.62 -11.26 -2.87
C PRO A 44 -2.44 -10.78 -4.08
N ALA A 45 -1.82 -9.97 -4.92
CA ALA A 45 -2.30 -9.76 -6.29
C ALA A 45 -1.94 -10.99 -7.15
N PRO A 46 -2.82 -11.45 -8.06
CA PRO A 46 -2.57 -12.67 -8.83
C PRO A 46 -1.48 -12.46 -9.89
N SER A 47 -0.45 -13.30 -9.85
CA SER A 47 0.58 -13.36 -10.89
C SER A 47 0.06 -14.07 -12.14
N ALA A 48 -0.08 -13.35 -13.25
CA ALA A 48 -0.36 -13.93 -14.55
C ALA A 48 0.92 -13.98 -15.40
N THR A 49 1.61 -15.12 -15.35
CA THR A 49 2.71 -15.44 -16.27
C THR A 49 2.18 -16.38 -17.35
N ALA A 50 2.35 -16.02 -18.62
CA ALA A 50 1.88 -16.84 -19.74
C ALA A 50 2.72 -18.11 -19.91
N SER A 51 2.09 -19.19 -20.36
CA SER A 51 2.75 -20.31 -21.02
C SER A 51 2.02 -20.63 -22.32
N ILE A 52 2.80 -20.84 -23.40
CA ILE A 52 2.30 -21.28 -24.70
C ILE A 52 2.66 -22.75 -24.85
N ALA A 53 1.67 -23.59 -25.13
CA ALA A 53 1.86 -24.96 -25.60
C ALA A 53 0.72 -25.31 -26.57
N ASP A 54 1.08 -25.80 -27.75
CA ASP A 54 0.13 -26.26 -28.78
C ASP A 54 -0.33 -27.70 -28.48
N SER A 55 -1.59 -28.01 -28.79
CA SER A 55 -2.06 -29.39 -28.94
C SER A 55 -3.31 -29.46 -29.84
N THR A 56 -3.08 -29.58 -31.15
CA THR A 56 -3.99 -30.18 -32.15
C THR A 56 -5.08 -31.10 -31.58
N GLY A 57 -6.35 -30.79 -31.84
CA GLY A 57 -7.50 -31.53 -31.32
C GLY A 57 -8.07 -32.62 -32.25
N ARG A 58 -9.10 -33.35 -31.78
CA ARG A 58 -10.01 -34.16 -32.60
C ARG A 58 -11.37 -34.32 -31.91
N ILE A 59 -12.44 -34.44 -32.71
CA ILE A 59 -13.82 -34.69 -32.25
C ILE A 59 -14.30 -36.00 -32.89
N ALA A 60 -14.82 -36.93 -32.08
CA ALA A 60 -15.53 -38.15 -32.49
C ALA A 60 -16.42 -38.63 -31.31
N ALA A 61 -17.40 -39.52 -31.55
CA ALA A 61 -18.54 -39.71 -30.64
C ALA A 61 -19.08 -41.16 -30.54
N ALA A 62 -20.11 -41.32 -29.69
CA ALA A 62 -21.12 -42.39 -29.59
C ALA A 62 -20.82 -43.69 -28.80
N GLY A 63 -21.85 -44.24 -28.14
CA GLY A 63 -21.94 -45.66 -27.72
C GLY A 63 -22.24 -45.99 -26.23
N PRO A 64 -23.50 -46.25 -25.82
CA PRO A 64 -23.89 -46.94 -24.57
C PRO A 64 -24.02 -48.49 -24.80
N PRO A 65 -24.48 -49.41 -23.88
CA PRO A 65 -25.29 -49.20 -22.65
C PRO A 65 -25.16 -50.20 -21.43
N ARG A 66 -26.01 -49.98 -20.40
CA ARG A 66 -26.73 -50.96 -19.51
C ARG A 66 -26.04 -51.81 -18.40
N ALA A 67 -26.18 -51.32 -17.16
CA ALA A 67 -26.77 -51.90 -15.91
C ALA A 67 -26.98 -53.43 -15.65
N ALA A 68 -26.72 -53.86 -14.38
CA ALA A 68 -27.39 -54.98 -13.68
C ALA A 68 -27.18 -55.00 -12.12
N HIS A 69 -28.27 -55.16 -11.34
CA HIS A 69 -28.54 -55.86 -10.03
C HIS A 69 -27.45 -56.01 -8.90
N ALA A 70 -27.68 -55.79 -7.58
CA ALA A 70 -28.66 -56.30 -6.57
C ALA A 70 -28.29 -57.70 -5.95
N ASP A 71 -28.59 -58.13 -4.70
CA ASP A 71 -29.37 -57.62 -3.54
C ASP A 71 -29.08 -58.40 -2.19
N SER A 72 -29.73 -58.05 -1.06
CA SER A 72 -29.91 -58.81 0.23
C SER A 72 -28.67 -59.03 1.17
N ALA A 73 -28.71 -59.02 2.53
CA ALA A 73 -29.63 -59.43 3.64
C ALA A 73 -29.45 -60.92 4.11
N ARG A 74 -29.60 -61.37 5.39
CA ARG A 74 -30.13 -60.81 6.67
C ARG A 74 -29.55 -61.58 7.93
N ALA A 75 -29.99 -61.23 9.16
CA ALA A 75 -29.61 -61.81 10.48
C ALA A 75 -30.25 -63.21 10.78
N ILE A 76 -30.08 -63.94 11.91
CA ILE A 76 -29.96 -63.61 13.37
C ILE A 76 -28.98 -64.61 14.11
N ALA A 77 -28.94 -64.98 15.42
CA ALA A 77 -29.87 -65.01 16.58
C ALA A 77 -29.20 -64.77 17.98
N ARG A 78 -29.38 -65.64 19.01
CA ARG A 78 -28.95 -65.45 20.44
C ARG A 78 -28.79 -66.76 21.25
N ARG A 79 -27.96 -66.78 22.31
CA ARG A 79 -28.38 -67.08 23.72
C ARG A 79 -27.29 -66.97 24.82
N ASP A 80 -27.79 -66.85 26.06
CA ASP A 80 -27.27 -67.22 27.40
C ASP A 80 -25.89 -66.72 27.92
N SER A 81 -25.91 -65.84 28.95
CA SER A 81 -24.94 -65.75 30.06
C SER A 81 -25.35 -64.68 31.10
N ALA A 82 -26.18 -65.04 32.09
CA ALA A 82 -26.74 -64.09 33.07
C ALA A 82 -26.54 -64.55 34.53
N ARG A 83 -25.29 -64.70 35.00
CA ARG A 83 -25.01 -65.01 36.42
C ARG A 83 -23.67 -64.49 36.99
N SER A 84 -22.89 -63.75 36.21
CA SER A 84 -21.51 -63.32 36.53
C SER A 84 -21.35 -61.80 36.78
N ASP A 85 -22.46 -61.04 36.78
CA ASP A 85 -22.43 -59.58 36.57
C ASP A 85 -22.63 -58.72 37.84
N SER A 86 -22.80 -59.32 39.03
CA SER A 86 -22.86 -58.57 40.30
C SER A 86 -21.46 -58.25 40.84
N ALA A 87 -20.62 -59.27 41.06
CA ALA A 87 -19.27 -59.15 41.61
C ALA A 87 -18.32 -58.24 40.80
N ARG A 88 -18.67 -57.94 39.53
CA ARG A 88 -17.92 -57.04 38.65
C ARG A 88 -18.26 -55.56 38.84
N ARG A 89 -19.33 -55.22 39.57
CA ARG A 89 -19.79 -53.82 39.74
C ARG A 89 -19.08 -53.11 40.88
N ASP A 90 -18.88 -53.78 42.02
CA ASP A 90 -18.23 -53.20 43.21
C ASP A 90 -16.74 -52.88 43.00
N SER A 91 -16.09 -53.58 42.08
CA SER A 91 -14.71 -53.30 41.67
C SER A 91 -14.58 -52.07 40.76
N VAL A 92 -15.64 -51.70 40.02
CA VAL A 92 -15.62 -50.54 39.11
C VAL A 92 -15.89 -49.23 39.85
N THR A 93 -16.86 -49.19 40.77
CA THR A 93 -17.16 -47.98 41.57
C THR A 93 -15.95 -47.53 42.40
N ARG A 94 -15.21 -48.46 43.02
CA ARG A 94 -14.02 -48.13 43.81
C ARG A 94 -12.84 -47.61 42.96
N ALA A 95 -12.76 -47.99 41.69
CA ALA A 95 -11.73 -47.50 40.75
C ALA A 95 -12.04 -46.10 40.19
N LEU A 96 -13.32 -45.73 40.09
CA LEU A 96 -13.76 -44.41 39.61
C LEU A 96 -13.43 -43.29 40.62
N ALA A 97 -13.77 -43.49 41.91
CA ALA A 97 -13.54 -42.50 42.96
C ALA A 97 -12.08 -42.04 43.08
N VAL A 98 -11.12 -42.98 42.92
CA VAL A 98 -9.67 -42.67 42.96
C VAL A 98 -9.24 -41.82 41.76
N ARG A 99 -9.80 -42.06 40.57
CA ARG A 99 -9.55 -41.27 39.36
C ARG A 99 -10.13 -39.86 39.43
N GLU A 100 -11.23 -39.67 40.15
CA GLU A 100 -11.93 -38.39 40.23
C GLU A 100 -11.24 -37.38 41.16
N LYS A 101 -10.67 -37.84 42.29
CA LYS A 101 -9.83 -36.98 43.14
C LYS A 101 -8.57 -36.49 42.39
N ALA A 102 -7.90 -37.39 41.68
CA ALA A 102 -6.69 -37.06 40.91
C ALA A 102 -6.93 -36.00 39.81
N ARG A 103 -8.15 -35.94 39.26
CA ARG A 103 -8.53 -34.90 38.28
C ARG A 103 -8.65 -33.52 38.92
N HIS A 104 -9.34 -33.40 40.06
CA HIS A 104 -9.48 -32.11 40.76
C HIS A 104 -8.12 -31.51 41.16
N ASP A 105 -7.21 -32.31 41.73
CA ASP A 105 -5.87 -31.87 42.12
C ASP A 105 -5.01 -31.41 40.91
N SER A 106 -5.32 -31.88 39.69
CA SER A 106 -4.64 -31.46 38.45
C SER A 106 -5.18 -30.14 37.87
N VAL A 107 -6.50 -29.94 37.85
CA VAL A 107 -7.16 -28.75 37.29
C VAL A 107 -6.83 -27.49 38.10
N ALA A 108 -6.73 -27.62 39.44
CA ALA A 108 -6.31 -26.51 40.30
C ALA A 108 -4.91 -25.99 39.94
N ARG A 109 -3.96 -26.91 39.67
CA ARG A 109 -2.56 -26.56 39.38
C ARG A 109 -2.36 -25.92 38.00
N ASP A 110 -3.09 -26.38 36.98
CA ASP A 110 -3.10 -25.74 35.66
C ASP A 110 -3.72 -24.32 35.73
N SER A 111 -4.79 -24.16 36.51
CA SER A 111 -5.45 -22.85 36.71
C SER A 111 -4.50 -21.80 37.30
N SER A 112 -3.77 -22.14 38.37
CA SER A 112 -2.79 -21.22 38.98
C SER A 112 -1.66 -20.86 38.01
N ARG A 113 -1.19 -21.80 37.20
CA ARG A 113 -0.11 -21.58 36.22
C ARG A 113 -0.55 -20.60 35.12
N ARG A 114 -1.74 -20.78 34.56
CA ARG A 114 -2.29 -19.90 33.50
C ARG A 114 -2.54 -18.47 33.98
N VAL A 115 -2.84 -18.25 35.25
CA VAL A 115 -2.97 -16.90 35.83
C VAL A 115 -1.59 -16.22 35.90
N ALA A 116 -0.58 -16.88 36.45
CA ALA A 116 0.79 -16.35 36.54
C ALA A 116 1.42 -16.07 35.15
N GLU A 117 1.07 -16.88 34.15
CA GLU A 117 1.53 -16.71 32.77
C GLU A 117 0.85 -15.53 32.07
N ARG A 118 -0.45 -15.28 32.32
CA ARG A 118 -1.14 -14.07 31.86
C ARG A 118 -0.60 -12.81 32.52
N ASP A 119 -0.32 -12.84 33.82
CA ASP A 119 0.16 -11.69 34.58
C ASP A 119 1.60 -11.30 34.20
N SER A 120 2.45 -12.29 33.86
CA SER A 120 3.80 -12.03 33.36
C SER A 120 3.82 -11.51 31.92
N LEU A 121 2.96 -12.00 31.02
CA LEU A 121 2.75 -11.41 29.69
C LEU A 121 2.22 -9.97 29.76
N ALA A 122 1.22 -9.71 30.61
CA ALA A 122 0.66 -8.37 30.82
C ALA A 122 1.69 -7.40 31.41
N ARG A 123 2.61 -7.88 32.26
CA ARG A 123 3.70 -7.07 32.84
C ARG A 123 4.85 -6.85 31.87
N SER A 124 5.12 -7.79 30.96
CA SER A 124 6.11 -7.65 29.89
C SER A 124 5.72 -6.53 28.91
N ASN A 125 4.48 -6.56 28.39
CA ASN A 125 3.98 -5.54 27.46
C ASN A 125 3.78 -4.14 28.08
N ARG A 126 3.98 -3.98 29.41
CA ARG A 126 3.82 -2.69 30.11
C ARG A 126 5.14 -1.93 30.29
N ARG A 127 6.27 -2.49 29.84
CA ARG A 127 7.58 -1.81 29.84
C ARG A 127 7.93 -1.44 28.40
N THR A 128 8.31 -0.18 28.19
CA THR A 128 8.69 0.39 26.88
C THR A 128 7.54 0.61 25.88
N GLN A 129 6.34 0.98 26.36
CA GLN A 129 5.63 2.05 25.65
C GLN A 129 6.30 3.37 26.05
N VAL A 130 7.27 3.81 25.24
CA VAL A 130 7.67 5.21 25.23
C VAL A 130 6.53 5.98 24.56
N THR A 131 5.69 6.62 25.37
CA THR A 131 4.71 7.57 24.86
C THR A 131 5.47 8.79 24.35
N THR A 132 5.85 8.76 23.06
CA THR A 132 6.40 9.92 22.37
C THR A 132 5.29 10.95 22.21
N THR A 133 5.05 11.72 23.27
CA THR A 133 4.08 12.83 23.28
C THR A 133 4.57 13.89 22.30
N VAL A 134 4.14 13.79 21.05
CA VAL A 134 4.43 14.77 20.01
C VAL A 134 3.93 16.13 20.50
N PRO A 135 4.80 17.15 20.63
CA PRO A 135 4.36 18.46 21.12
C PRO A 135 3.36 19.07 20.13
N PRO A 136 2.21 19.61 20.57
CA PRO A 136 1.11 20.05 19.71
C PRO A 136 1.36 21.38 18.96
N THR A 137 2.62 21.64 18.63
CA THR A 137 3.12 22.89 18.01
C THR A 137 4.05 22.60 16.82
N ALA A 138 3.83 21.49 16.11
CA ALA A 138 4.37 21.31 14.76
C ALA A 138 3.50 22.10 13.76
N GLY A 139 4.12 23.04 13.04
CA GLY A 139 3.53 23.64 11.83
C GLY A 139 3.67 22.72 10.61
N PRO A 140 3.51 23.24 9.39
CA PRO A 140 3.69 22.46 8.16
C PRO A 140 5.07 21.79 8.10
N VAL A 141 5.07 20.46 8.06
CA VAL A 141 6.26 19.62 7.90
C VAL A 141 6.54 19.42 6.42
N ARG A 142 7.78 19.63 6.00
CA ARG A 142 8.24 19.32 4.64
C ARG A 142 8.73 17.88 4.55
N VAL A 143 8.25 17.12 3.58
CA VAL A 143 8.71 15.76 3.27
C VAL A 143 9.80 15.80 2.20
N ASN A 144 9.60 16.59 1.15
CA ASN A 144 10.59 16.85 0.10
C ASN A 144 10.27 18.19 -0.62
N GLU A 145 10.74 18.39 -1.85
CA GLU A 145 10.41 19.59 -2.63
C GLU A 145 8.90 19.68 -2.95
N PHE A 146 8.26 18.55 -3.27
CA PHE A 146 6.87 18.45 -3.73
C PHE A 146 5.83 18.36 -2.61
N LEU A 147 6.09 17.58 -1.55
CA LEU A 147 5.11 17.27 -0.50
C LEU A 147 5.43 18.00 0.81
N THR A 148 4.42 18.70 1.34
CA THR A 148 4.34 19.14 2.73
C THR A 148 3.05 18.63 3.38
N TYR A 149 2.98 18.62 4.71
CA TYR A 149 1.76 18.26 5.43
C TYR A 149 1.63 18.99 6.77
N ASP A 150 0.40 19.15 7.26
CA ASP A 150 0.10 19.63 8.60
C ASP A 150 -0.77 18.58 9.32
N ALA A 151 -0.23 18.00 10.39
CA ALA A 151 -0.92 16.97 11.18
C ALA A 151 -2.01 17.51 12.12
N LYS A 152 -2.00 18.82 12.42
CA LYS A 152 -3.00 19.49 13.25
C LYS A 152 -4.26 19.81 12.44
N THR A 153 -4.11 20.31 11.21
CA THR A 153 -5.25 20.48 10.28
C THR A 153 -5.60 19.20 9.51
N ARG A 154 -4.71 18.20 9.52
CA ARG A 154 -4.83 16.94 8.75
C ARG A 154 -4.87 17.21 7.25
N THR A 155 -3.97 18.08 6.80
CA THR A 155 -3.83 18.53 5.41
C THR A 155 -2.56 17.97 4.80
N ALA A 156 -2.66 17.38 3.60
CA ALA A 156 -1.53 17.04 2.75
C ALA A 156 -1.48 18.00 1.55
N SER A 157 -0.33 18.64 1.32
CA SER A 157 -0.16 19.63 0.25
C SER A 157 0.91 19.17 -0.74
N LEU A 158 0.50 18.86 -1.96
CA LEU A 158 1.36 18.35 -3.03
C LEU A 158 1.53 19.40 -4.14
N GLN A 159 2.76 19.69 -4.54
CA GLN A 159 3.07 20.32 -5.82
C GLN A 159 3.15 19.20 -6.89
N LEU A 160 2.37 19.34 -7.95
CA LEU A 160 2.28 18.39 -9.06
C LEU A 160 2.64 19.12 -10.36
N VAL A 161 3.93 19.15 -10.65
CA VAL A 161 4.50 19.77 -11.85
C VAL A 161 4.41 18.79 -13.00
N ALA A 162 3.56 19.08 -13.97
CA ALA A 162 3.53 18.40 -15.26
C ALA A 162 4.66 18.96 -16.15
N GLY A 163 5.32 18.14 -16.96
CA GLY A 163 6.47 18.61 -17.76
C GLY A 163 7.72 18.94 -16.93
N TYR A 164 7.86 18.41 -15.70
CA TYR A 164 8.92 18.78 -14.75
C TYR A 164 10.35 18.64 -15.32
N ASN A 165 10.56 17.72 -16.26
CA ASN A 165 11.73 17.62 -17.12
C ASN A 165 11.38 16.84 -18.40
N GLY A 166 12.29 16.78 -19.38
CA GLY A 166 12.06 16.11 -20.67
C GLY A 166 11.94 14.57 -20.64
N LEU A 167 11.88 13.90 -19.48
CA LEU A 167 11.67 12.45 -19.42
C LEU A 167 10.31 12.07 -20.00
N ASN A 168 10.28 10.97 -20.76
CA ASN A 168 9.10 10.50 -21.51
C ASN A 168 8.61 11.50 -22.59
N GLY A 169 9.44 12.46 -23.01
CA GLY A 169 9.00 13.58 -23.85
C GLY A 169 8.06 14.50 -23.08
N SER A 170 8.52 14.97 -21.92
CA SER A 170 7.78 15.81 -20.95
C SER A 170 6.51 15.20 -20.33
N LEU A 171 6.00 14.07 -20.84
CA LEU A 171 4.87 13.30 -20.33
C LEU A 171 5.16 12.60 -18.99
N ASN A 172 5.43 13.38 -17.95
CA ASN A 172 5.63 12.99 -16.55
C ASN A 172 5.01 14.02 -15.59
N PHE A 173 4.78 13.60 -14.34
CA PHE A 173 4.57 14.51 -13.21
C PHE A 173 5.77 14.39 -12.26
N ASN A 174 6.38 15.51 -11.84
CA ASN A 174 7.49 15.52 -10.87
C ASN A 174 8.66 14.58 -11.26
N GLY A 175 8.94 14.44 -12.57
CA GLY A 175 9.96 13.53 -13.11
C GLY A 175 9.57 12.04 -13.11
N ALA A 176 8.34 11.70 -12.71
CA ALA A 176 7.85 10.34 -12.57
C ALA A 176 6.68 10.03 -13.52
N MET A 177 6.59 8.76 -13.93
CA MET A 177 5.71 8.28 -14.99
C MET A 177 5.23 6.85 -14.67
N ARG A 178 4.11 6.42 -15.26
CA ARG A 178 3.60 5.04 -15.20
C ARG A 178 3.48 4.50 -13.76
N GLY A 179 3.19 5.38 -12.80
CA GLY A 179 3.11 5.02 -11.37
C GLY A 179 4.43 4.67 -10.71
N SER A 180 5.58 5.11 -11.24
CA SER A 180 6.91 4.94 -10.63
C SER A 180 7.10 5.69 -9.31
N ARG A 181 6.18 6.62 -9.01
CA ARG A 181 6.09 7.35 -7.74
C ARG A 181 4.69 7.19 -7.13
N THR A 182 4.64 7.07 -5.82
CA THR A 182 3.42 6.89 -5.03
C THR A 182 3.25 7.99 -3.99
N PHE A 183 2.15 8.76 -4.10
CA PHE A 183 1.66 9.63 -3.04
C PHE A 183 0.77 8.81 -2.09
N VAL A 184 1.16 8.71 -0.83
CA VAL A 184 0.45 7.94 0.21
C VAL A 184 -0.23 8.92 1.17
N ILE A 185 -1.52 8.73 1.42
CA ILE A 185 -2.39 9.65 2.14
C ILE A 185 -3.13 8.89 3.26
N PRO A 186 -3.18 9.40 4.50
CA PRO A 186 -4.02 8.79 5.53
C PRO A 186 -5.51 9.05 5.28
N LEU A 187 -6.34 8.07 5.60
CA LEU A 187 -7.80 8.16 5.44
C LEU A 187 -8.39 9.36 6.22
N GLY A 188 -9.25 10.14 5.54
CA GLY A 188 -9.97 11.27 6.10
C GLY A 188 -9.13 12.55 6.27
N TRP A 189 -8.00 12.66 5.56
CA TRP A 189 -7.23 13.90 5.45
C TRP A 189 -7.74 14.78 4.30
N HIS A 190 -7.57 16.09 4.42
CA HIS A 190 -7.71 17.02 3.30
C HIS A 190 -6.48 16.92 2.41
N VAL A 191 -6.67 17.02 1.10
CA VAL A 191 -5.63 16.95 0.09
C VAL A 191 -5.75 18.19 -0.79
N HIS A 192 -4.72 19.03 -0.74
CA HIS A 192 -4.54 20.16 -1.63
C HIS A 192 -3.44 19.81 -2.63
N VAL A 193 -3.75 19.79 -3.92
CA VAL A 193 -2.75 19.60 -4.98
C VAL A 193 -2.66 20.88 -5.78
N THR A 194 -1.53 21.57 -5.75
CA THR A 194 -1.22 22.64 -6.71
C THR A 194 -0.65 21.99 -7.96
N VAL A 195 -1.25 22.25 -9.12
CA VAL A 195 -0.80 21.76 -10.43
C VAL A 195 -0.18 22.92 -11.19
N SER A 196 0.97 22.69 -11.82
CA SER A 196 1.55 23.58 -12.83
C SER A 196 1.91 22.79 -14.08
N ASN A 197 1.84 23.42 -15.25
CA ASN A 197 2.43 22.86 -16.47
C ASN A 197 3.73 23.59 -16.82
N HIS A 198 4.81 22.83 -16.97
CA HIS A 198 6.14 23.31 -17.36
C HIS A 198 6.55 22.77 -18.75
N ASP A 199 5.65 22.05 -19.45
CA ASP A 199 5.82 21.67 -20.85
C ASP A 199 5.41 22.85 -21.75
N SER A 200 6.30 23.24 -22.68
CA SER A 200 6.06 24.27 -23.70
C SER A 200 5.30 23.74 -24.92
N ASP A 201 5.34 22.43 -25.15
CA ASP A 201 4.92 21.79 -26.39
C ASP A 201 3.56 21.10 -26.24
N LEU A 202 3.20 20.67 -25.02
CA LEU A 202 1.96 19.95 -24.70
C LEU A 202 1.19 20.59 -23.53
N GLN A 203 -0.13 20.67 -23.67
CA GLN A 203 -1.03 21.01 -22.56
C GLN A 203 -1.20 19.82 -21.61
N HIS A 204 -1.29 20.09 -20.31
CA HIS A 204 -1.41 19.06 -19.28
C HIS A 204 -2.48 19.41 -18.24
N SER A 205 -3.31 18.44 -17.85
CA SER A 205 -4.31 18.55 -16.79
C SER A 205 -4.02 17.58 -15.64
N ALA A 206 -4.88 17.54 -14.62
CA ALA A 206 -4.83 16.52 -13.57
C ALA A 206 -6.22 16.11 -13.07
N ILE A 207 -6.40 14.81 -12.86
CA ILE A 207 -7.59 14.17 -12.29
C ILE A 207 -7.17 13.01 -11.39
N VAL A 208 -7.84 12.83 -10.24
CA VAL A 208 -7.70 11.63 -9.40
C VAL A 208 -8.82 10.64 -9.70
N VAL A 209 -8.45 9.44 -10.15
CA VAL A 209 -9.36 8.33 -10.49
C VAL A 209 -8.95 7.04 -9.77
N ARG A 210 -9.80 6.00 -9.75
CA ARG A 210 -9.33 4.65 -9.39
C ARG A 210 -8.24 4.18 -10.36
N GLU A 211 -7.24 3.48 -9.83
CA GLU A 211 -6.15 2.96 -10.65
C GLU A 211 -6.68 1.88 -11.61
N VAL A 212 -6.54 2.11 -12.91
CA VAL A 212 -6.95 1.20 -13.98
C VAL A 212 -5.81 1.09 -14.99
N LEU A 213 -5.44 -0.14 -15.35
CA LEU A 213 -4.27 -0.46 -16.15
C LEU A 213 -4.63 -1.45 -17.27
N PRO A 214 -4.33 -1.15 -18.55
CA PRO A 214 -3.85 0.14 -19.05
C PRO A 214 -4.87 1.26 -18.76
N PRO A 215 -4.44 2.52 -18.62
CA PRO A 215 -5.37 3.65 -18.54
C PRO A 215 -6.27 3.70 -19.80
N PRO A 216 -7.51 4.20 -19.68
CA PRO A 216 -8.34 4.52 -20.83
C PRO A 216 -7.74 5.68 -21.64
N LEU A 217 -8.25 5.91 -22.85
CA LEU A 217 -7.91 7.08 -23.65
C LEU A 217 -8.38 8.38 -22.97
N GLU A 218 -9.60 8.34 -22.42
CA GLU A 218 -10.31 9.47 -21.80
C GLU A 218 -10.48 9.27 -20.28
N LEU A 219 -10.37 10.35 -19.50
CA LEU A 219 -10.61 10.36 -18.05
C LEU A 219 -11.58 11.49 -17.66
N THR A 220 -12.86 11.14 -17.49
CA THR A 220 -13.95 12.14 -17.45
C THR A 220 -14.56 12.41 -16.06
N THR A 221 -14.38 11.51 -15.09
CA THR A 221 -15.08 11.57 -13.79
C THR A 221 -14.10 11.40 -12.64
N PRO A 222 -13.90 12.42 -11.77
CA PRO A 222 -13.02 12.28 -10.60
C PRO A 222 -13.65 11.35 -9.56
N GLU A 223 -12.80 10.58 -8.90
CA GLU A 223 -13.20 9.63 -7.86
C GLU A 223 -13.56 10.33 -6.53
N PHE A 224 -13.15 11.59 -6.36
CA PHE A 224 -13.46 12.44 -5.21
C PHE A 224 -13.96 13.82 -5.69
N PRO A 225 -14.98 14.43 -5.07
CA PRO A 225 -15.37 15.81 -5.36
C PRO A 225 -14.18 16.77 -5.20
N GLY A 226 -13.99 17.67 -6.16
CA GLY A 226 -12.85 18.61 -6.19
C GLY A 226 -11.52 18.03 -6.68
N ALA A 227 -11.45 16.73 -7.01
CA ALA A 227 -10.22 16.07 -7.47
C ALA A 227 -10.04 16.03 -9.00
N ALA A 228 -10.42 17.12 -9.69
CA ALA A 228 -10.19 17.35 -11.11
C ALA A 228 -10.01 18.85 -11.38
N LEU A 229 -9.15 19.20 -12.35
CA LEU A 229 -9.21 20.52 -12.99
C LEU A 229 -10.47 20.63 -13.88
N PRO A 230 -11.06 21.82 -14.09
CA PRO A 230 -12.29 21.96 -14.90
C PRO A 230 -12.10 21.65 -16.39
N ARG A 231 -10.90 21.89 -16.94
CA ARG A 231 -10.55 21.69 -18.36
C ARG A 231 -9.61 20.51 -18.49
N LEU A 232 -10.16 19.29 -18.46
CA LEU A 232 -9.35 18.07 -18.42
C LEU A 232 -8.73 17.72 -19.78
N ASP A 233 -9.49 17.93 -20.84
CA ASP A 233 -9.17 17.66 -22.24
C ASP A 233 -8.33 18.76 -22.88
N GLU A 234 -8.65 20.05 -22.64
CA GLU A 234 -7.82 21.18 -23.10
C GLU A 234 -6.48 21.28 -22.35
N GLY A 235 -6.49 20.99 -21.04
CA GLY A 235 -5.32 21.16 -20.17
C GLY A 235 -4.95 22.60 -19.81
N LEU A 236 -3.87 22.72 -19.03
CA LEU A 236 -3.17 23.95 -18.69
C LEU A 236 -2.08 24.23 -19.74
N GLN A 237 -1.95 25.49 -20.17
CA GLN A 237 -0.84 25.97 -20.99
C GLN A 237 0.46 26.08 -20.17
N GLU A 238 1.60 26.29 -20.82
CA GLU A 238 2.88 26.55 -20.13
C GLU A 238 2.74 27.69 -19.10
N GLY A 239 3.16 27.45 -17.86
CA GLY A 239 3.08 28.41 -16.77
C GLY A 239 1.68 28.61 -16.16
N GLU A 240 0.62 28.06 -16.75
CA GLU A 240 -0.70 28.03 -16.09
C GLU A 240 -0.68 27.08 -14.88
N THR A 241 -1.55 27.40 -13.91
CA THR A 241 -1.72 26.63 -12.67
C THR A 241 -3.19 26.38 -12.34
N GLY A 242 -3.44 25.38 -11.52
CA GLY A 242 -4.76 25.07 -10.98
C GLY A 242 -4.65 24.26 -9.68
N THR A 243 -5.78 23.97 -9.02
CA THR A 243 -5.77 23.16 -7.79
C THR A 243 -6.78 22.02 -7.84
N LEU A 244 -6.45 20.94 -7.13
CA LEU A 244 -7.39 19.88 -6.76
C LEU A 244 -7.51 19.91 -5.24
N ASP A 245 -8.73 20.05 -4.73
CA ASP A 245 -9.03 20.24 -3.31
C ASP A 245 -10.11 19.25 -2.88
N PHE A 246 -9.70 18.18 -2.19
CA PHE A 246 -10.58 17.05 -1.88
C PHE A 246 -10.27 16.38 -0.53
N VAL A 247 -11.23 15.60 -0.03
CA VAL A 247 -11.05 14.77 1.17
C VAL A 247 -10.78 13.32 0.75
N ALA A 248 -9.71 12.72 1.27
CA ALA A 248 -9.34 11.33 1.06
C ALA A 248 -10.26 10.37 1.87
N ASP A 249 -11.55 10.34 1.55
CA ASP A 249 -12.62 9.76 2.39
C ASP A 249 -12.72 8.22 2.35
N ARG A 250 -12.20 7.58 1.30
CA ARG A 250 -12.26 6.12 1.08
C ARG A 250 -10.86 5.52 0.87
N PRO A 251 -10.56 4.35 1.46
CA PRO A 251 -9.27 3.69 1.28
C PRO A 251 -9.23 2.93 -0.05
N GLY A 252 -8.08 2.91 -0.72
CA GLY A 252 -7.94 2.25 -2.01
C GLY A 252 -6.66 2.60 -2.76
N ARG A 253 -6.57 2.05 -3.98
CA ARG A 253 -5.55 2.39 -4.99
C ARG A 253 -6.17 3.27 -6.06
N TYR A 254 -5.53 4.40 -6.27
CA TYR A 254 -5.96 5.49 -7.14
C TYR A 254 -4.76 5.92 -7.99
N MET A 255 -4.98 6.77 -8.97
CA MET A 255 -3.92 7.46 -9.69
C MET A 255 -4.29 8.92 -9.89
N VAL A 256 -3.31 9.81 -9.76
CA VAL A 256 -3.41 11.17 -10.28
C VAL A 256 -2.80 11.14 -11.67
N ALA A 257 -3.63 11.41 -12.67
CA ALA A 257 -3.32 11.23 -14.09
C ALA A 257 -3.64 12.52 -14.85
N CYS A 258 -2.97 12.74 -15.97
CA CYS A 258 -3.40 13.76 -16.92
C CYS A 258 -4.66 13.29 -17.66
N GLY A 259 -5.67 14.17 -17.70
CA GLY A 259 -6.96 13.93 -18.36
C GLY A 259 -6.96 14.25 -19.86
N VAL A 260 -5.89 14.86 -20.38
CA VAL A 260 -5.75 15.15 -21.83
C VAL A 260 -5.69 13.82 -22.59
N PRO A 261 -6.46 13.64 -23.69
CA PRO A 261 -6.61 12.37 -24.39
C PRO A 261 -5.28 11.62 -24.62
N GLY A 262 -5.21 10.38 -24.12
CA GLY A 262 -4.07 9.49 -24.29
C GLY A 262 -2.82 9.82 -23.44
N HIS A 263 -2.70 10.98 -22.80
CA HIS A 263 -1.50 11.33 -22.01
C HIS A 263 -1.29 10.34 -20.84
N ALA A 264 -2.37 9.90 -20.19
CA ALA A 264 -2.32 8.83 -19.19
C ALA A 264 -1.80 7.49 -19.76
N GLN A 265 -2.21 7.11 -20.98
CA GLN A 265 -1.75 5.88 -21.65
C GLN A 265 -0.25 5.94 -21.99
N SER A 266 0.19 7.10 -22.48
CA SER A 266 1.60 7.42 -22.69
C SER A 266 2.42 7.50 -21.39
N GLY A 267 1.76 7.48 -20.22
CA GLY A 267 2.39 7.27 -18.92
C GLY A 267 2.33 8.46 -17.96
N LEU A 268 1.62 9.53 -18.30
CA LEU A 268 1.53 10.74 -17.48
C LEU A 268 0.58 10.54 -16.27
N TRP A 269 1.04 9.77 -15.28
CA TRP A 269 0.32 9.53 -14.02
C TRP A 269 1.23 9.03 -12.88
N LEU A 270 0.88 9.41 -11.65
CA LEU A 270 1.46 8.90 -10.41
C LEU A 270 0.44 8.04 -9.66
N ARG A 271 0.92 7.08 -8.86
CA ARG A 271 0.04 6.29 -8.00
C ARG A 271 -0.38 7.10 -6.77
N VAL A 272 -1.63 6.95 -6.37
CA VAL A 272 -2.17 7.49 -5.11
C VAL A 272 -2.69 6.33 -4.27
N VAL A 273 -2.32 6.28 -2.99
CA VAL A 273 -2.76 5.24 -2.04
C VAL A 273 -3.37 5.90 -0.82
N ILE A 274 -4.66 5.65 -0.57
CA ILE A 274 -5.34 6.12 0.65
C ILE A 274 -5.51 4.92 1.59
N ALA A 275 -5.02 5.02 2.83
CA ALA A 275 -5.01 3.91 3.77
C ALA A 275 -5.39 4.28 5.21
N ARG A 276 -5.93 3.31 5.95
CA ARG A 276 -6.25 3.42 7.38
C ARG A 276 -4.97 3.29 8.22
N GLY A 277 -4.96 3.87 9.42
CA GLY A 277 -3.90 3.68 10.41
C GLY A 277 -2.60 4.45 10.17
N LEU A 278 -2.44 5.12 9.02
CA LEU A 278 -1.29 6.00 8.78
C LEU A 278 -1.37 7.26 9.67
N ALA A 279 -0.25 7.65 10.25
CA ALA A 279 -0.15 8.86 11.07
C ALA A 279 0.02 10.14 10.22
N VAL A 280 0.76 10.05 9.11
CA VAL A 280 1.13 11.17 8.23
C VAL A 280 1.20 10.73 6.75
N PRO A 281 1.13 11.66 5.78
CA PRO A 281 1.36 11.37 4.37
C PRO A 281 2.81 11.00 4.05
N ALA A 282 3.04 10.38 2.90
CA ALA A 282 4.39 10.08 2.39
C ALA A 282 4.44 10.18 0.84
N TYR A 283 5.63 10.37 0.28
CA TYR A 283 5.86 10.43 -1.16
C TYR A 283 7.10 9.61 -1.51
N ARG A 284 6.90 8.46 -2.16
CA ARG A 284 7.94 7.43 -2.36
C ARG A 284 7.89 6.84 -3.76
#